data_AF-A0AAF0U3M9-F1
#
_entry.id   AF-A0AAF0U3M9-F1
#
_cell.length_a   1.000
_cell.length_b   1.000
_cell.length_c   1.000
_cell.angle_alpha   90.00
_cell.angle_beta   90.00
_cell.angle_gamma   90.00
#
_symmetry.space_group_name_H-M   'P 1'
#
loop_
_entity.id
_entity.type
_entity.pdbx_description
1 polymer ?
#
loop_
_entity_poly.entity_id
_entity_poly.type
_entity_poly.pdbx_seq_one_letter_code
_entity_poly.pdbx_strand_id
1 'polypeptide(L)'
;MGVKQVLRAMDAFPRAEEHLLQKTKSGAFVSIVGLVIMSTLFLHELSYYLNTITVHQMAVDLRRGETLPIHINMTFPSLPCDVLSVDAIDMSGKHEVDLDTNIWKLRLNSDGHITGTEYLSDLVEKEHKHDDHKDHHDDSDNKTHMQGFDQDAENLIKKVKQALAHGEGCRVYGVLDVQRVAGNFHISVHGLNIFVAQKIFGGTTHVNVSHIIHDLSFGPKYPGGHNPLDGTERILRGASGTFKYYIKV
;
A
#
# COMPACT_ATOMS: atom_id res chain seq x y z
N MET A 1 49.08 33.86 16.19
CA MET A 1 50.14 32.87 16.54
C MET A 1 50.09 31.78 15.49
N GLY A 2 51.14 31.70 14.68
CA GLY A 2 51.04 31.26 13.28
C GLY A 2 51.10 29.75 13.07
N VAL A 3 50.38 29.30 12.05
CA VAL A 3 50.35 27.93 11.49
C VAL A 3 51.75 27.30 11.33
N LYS A 4 52.79 28.12 11.12
CA LYS A 4 54.20 27.69 11.07
C LYS A 4 54.71 27.00 12.33
N GLN A 5 54.22 27.36 13.52
CA GLN A 5 54.60 26.70 14.78
C GLN A 5 53.91 25.34 14.94
N VAL A 6 52.65 25.23 14.50
CA VAL A 6 51.87 23.99 14.54
C VAL A 6 52.45 22.96 13.58
N LEU A 7 52.80 23.38 12.36
CA LEU A 7 53.48 22.52 11.37
C LEU A 7 54.85 22.02 11.84
N ARG A 8 55.53 22.79 12.70
CA ARG A 8 56.81 22.39 13.29
C ARG A 8 56.67 21.32 14.37
N ALA A 9 55.49 21.20 14.99
CA ALA A 9 55.20 20.23 16.05
C ALA A 9 54.68 18.88 15.51
N MET A 10 54.23 18.82 14.25
CA MET A 10 53.73 17.60 13.61
C MET A 10 54.82 16.76 12.91
N ASP A 11 56.05 17.24 12.89
CA ASP A 11 57.19 16.54 12.25
C ASP A 11 57.80 15.56 13.27
N ALA A 12 57.47 14.27 13.16
CA ALA A 12 57.84 13.23 14.11
C ALA A 12 59.32 12.80 14.04
N PHE A 13 60.10 13.32 13.10
CA PHE A 13 61.48 12.91 12.85
C PHE A 13 62.50 14.04 13.12
N PRO A 14 63.67 13.74 13.72
CA PRO A 14 64.73 14.72 13.92
C PRO A 14 65.29 15.18 12.57
N ARG A 15 65.32 16.49 12.34
CA ARG A 15 65.87 17.06 11.10
C ARG A 15 67.39 16.89 11.04
N ALA A 16 67.88 16.44 9.89
CA ALA A 16 69.32 16.36 9.62
C ALA A 16 69.97 17.77 9.54
N GLU A 17 71.24 17.85 9.90
CA GLU A 17 72.02 19.09 9.90
C GLU A 17 72.18 19.67 8.48
N GLU A 18 72.11 20.99 8.35
CA GLU A 18 71.98 21.67 7.05
C GLU A 18 73.19 21.48 6.12
N HIS A 19 74.36 21.11 6.66
CA HIS A 19 75.61 20.89 5.92
C HIS A 19 75.72 19.51 5.27
N LEU A 20 74.89 18.55 5.69
CA LEU A 20 74.78 17.21 5.07
C LEU A 20 73.67 17.17 4.00
N LEU A 21 72.99 18.29 3.77
CA LEU A 21 71.74 18.36 3.02
C LEU A 21 71.89 19.21 1.75
N GLN A 22 72.15 18.57 0.62
CA GLN A 22 72.14 19.25 -0.68
C GLN A 22 70.69 19.48 -1.16
N LYS A 23 70.21 20.72 -1.03
CA LYS A 23 68.89 21.14 -1.51
C LYS A 23 68.94 21.41 -3.01
N THR A 24 68.37 20.51 -3.82
CA THR A 24 68.24 20.71 -5.28
C THR A 24 66.88 21.32 -5.63
N LYS A 25 66.87 22.37 -6.46
CA LYS A 25 65.63 23.04 -6.90
C LYS A 25 64.72 22.11 -7.72
N SER A 26 65.32 21.21 -8.50
CA SER A 26 64.61 20.20 -9.29
C SER A 26 63.93 19.15 -8.41
N GLY A 27 64.58 18.68 -7.34
CA GLY A 27 63.99 17.73 -6.39
C GLY A 27 62.76 18.30 -5.69
N ALA A 28 62.82 19.56 -5.25
CA ALA A 28 61.67 20.24 -4.64
C ALA A 28 60.48 20.38 -5.60
N PHE A 29 60.74 20.69 -6.87
CA PHE A 29 59.70 20.76 -7.90
C PHE A 29 59.02 19.40 -8.11
N VAL A 30 59.80 18.32 -8.22
CA VAL A 30 59.28 16.96 -8.39
C VAL A 30 58.45 16.53 -7.17
N SER A 31 58.88 16.85 -5.95
CA SER A 31 58.11 16.56 -4.73
C SER A 31 56.77 17.31 -4.67
N ILE A 32 56.72 18.58 -5.10
CA ILE A 32 55.47 19.36 -5.14
C ILE A 32 54.50 18.75 -6.16
N VAL A 33 54.99 18.44 -7.36
CA VAL A 33 54.17 17.80 -8.40
C VAL A 33 53.65 16.44 -7.92
N GLY A 34 54.50 15.63 -7.29
CA GLY A 34 54.10 14.34 -6.72
C GLY A 34 53.02 14.45 -5.64
N LEU A 35 53.16 15.41 -4.72
CA LEU A 35 52.16 15.67 -3.68
C LEU A 35 50.82 16.14 -4.26
N VAL A 36 50.84 16.98 -5.30
CA VAL A 36 49.62 17.43 -5.98
C VAL A 36 48.91 16.26 -6.64
N ILE A 37 49.64 15.40 -7.36
CA ILE A 37 49.06 14.21 -8.00
C ILE A 37 48.48 13.26 -6.94
N MET A 38 49.25 12.96 -5.88
CA MET A 38 48.79 12.11 -4.78
C MET A 38 47.53 12.67 -4.11
N SER A 39 47.49 13.98 -3.82
CA SER A 39 46.33 14.62 -3.21
C SER A 39 45.11 14.59 -4.12
N THR A 40 45.31 14.76 -5.44
CA THR A 40 44.20 14.76 -6.41
C THR A 40 43.60 13.36 -6.53
N LEU A 41 44.44 12.32 -6.63
CA LEU A 41 44.00 10.93 -6.65
C LEU A 41 43.27 10.55 -5.35
N PHE A 42 43.81 10.97 -4.20
CA PHE A 42 43.17 10.71 -2.91
C PHE A 42 41.77 11.33 -2.83
N LEU A 43 41.59 12.58 -3.26
CA LEU A 43 40.28 13.23 -3.26
C LEU A 43 39.29 12.56 -4.23
N HIS A 44 39.76 12.12 -5.40
CA HIS A 44 38.93 11.42 -6.37
C HIS A 44 38.46 10.05 -5.85
N GLU A 45 39.39 9.23 -5.35
CA GLU A 45 39.07 7.92 -4.75
C GLU A 45 38.20 8.06 -3.52
N LEU A 46 38.45 9.06 -2.67
CA LEU A 46 37.61 9.33 -1.51
C LEU A 46 36.19 9.72 -1.94
N SER A 47 36.05 10.57 -2.96
CA SER A 47 34.73 10.92 -3.49
C SER A 47 34.03 9.70 -4.11
N TYR A 48 34.76 8.84 -4.83
CA TYR A 48 34.21 7.62 -5.41
C TYR A 48 33.78 6.63 -4.33
N TYR A 49 34.58 6.45 -3.28
CA TYR A 49 34.25 5.60 -2.14
C TYR A 49 33.02 6.09 -1.37
N LEU A 50 32.87 7.41 -1.22
CA LEU A 50 31.71 8.01 -0.56
C LEU A 50 30.45 8.04 -1.45
N ASN A 51 30.60 7.92 -2.77
CA ASN A 51 29.47 7.81 -3.69
C ASN A 51 29.03 6.35 -3.83
N THR A 52 27.89 6.02 -3.23
CA THR A 52 27.30 4.68 -3.35
C THR A 52 26.55 4.55 -4.68
N ILE A 53 26.96 3.60 -5.52
CA ILE A 53 26.23 3.22 -6.73
C ILE A 53 25.39 1.98 -6.42
N THR A 54 24.07 2.11 -6.49
CA THR A 54 23.16 0.98 -6.35
C THR A 54 23.07 0.22 -7.67
N VAL A 55 23.28 -1.10 -7.63
CA VAL A 55 23.10 -2.00 -8.78
C VAL A 55 22.00 -3.00 -8.48
N HIS A 56 21.08 -3.19 -9.44
CA HIS A 56 20.01 -4.16 -9.31
C HIS A 56 20.48 -5.54 -9.81
N GLN A 57 20.47 -6.53 -8.91
CA GLN A 57 20.80 -7.92 -9.23
C GLN A 57 19.55 -8.79 -9.12
N MET A 58 19.38 -9.71 -10.07
CA MET A 58 18.30 -10.69 -10.04
C MET A 58 18.79 -11.96 -9.34
N ALA A 59 18.03 -12.43 -8.37
CA ALA A 59 18.28 -13.68 -7.65
C ALA A 59 17.05 -14.59 -7.74
N VAL A 60 17.28 -15.89 -7.59
CA VAL A 60 16.18 -16.86 -7.50
C VAL A 60 15.50 -16.68 -6.14
N ASP A 61 14.18 -16.54 -6.17
CA ASP A 61 13.39 -16.48 -4.96
C ASP A 61 13.15 -17.88 -4.37
N LEU A 62 13.64 -18.09 -3.16
CA LEU A 62 13.52 -19.35 -2.41
C LEU A 62 12.40 -19.30 -1.35
N ARG A 63 11.81 -18.13 -1.10
CA ARG A 63 10.78 -17.94 -0.07
C ARG A 63 9.42 -18.36 -0.61
N ARG A 64 9.08 -19.64 -0.43
CA ARG A 64 7.77 -20.19 -0.79
C ARG A 64 6.84 -20.18 0.42
N GLY A 65 5.58 -19.78 0.21
CA GLY A 65 4.52 -19.89 1.22
C GLY A 65 4.41 -18.72 2.21
N GLU A 66 5.09 -17.60 1.95
CA GLU A 66 4.87 -16.36 2.71
C GLU A 66 3.55 -15.69 2.27
N THR A 67 2.95 -14.92 3.19
CA THR A 67 1.84 -14.02 2.86
C THR A 67 2.40 -12.72 2.27
N LEU A 68 1.64 -12.10 1.37
CA LEU A 68 1.94 -10.84 0.73
C LEU A 68 0.90 -9.81 1.17
N PRO A 69 1.27 -8.80 1.98
CA PRO A 69 0.35 -7.74 2.34
C PRO A 69 0.12 -6.82 1.15
N ILE A 70 -1.14 -6.66 0.73
CA ILE A 70 -1.57 -5.71 -0.29
C ILE A 70 -2.15 -4.50 0.42
N HIS A 71 -1.51 -3.35 0.26
CA HIS A 71 -2.02 -2.09 0.79
C HIS A 71 -2.95 -1.46 -0.25
N ILE A 72 -4.18 -1.16 0.16
CA ILE A 72 -5.23 -0.65 -0.72
C ILE A 72 -5.70 0.69 -0.17
N ASN A 73 -5.78 1.70 -1.03
CA ASN A 73 -6.42 2.98 -0.75
C ASN A 73 -7.12 3.47 -2.01
N MET A 74 -8.43 3.24 -2.08
CA MET A 74 -9.24 3.51 -3.27
C MET A 74 -10.54 4.22 -2.89
N THR A 75 -10.97 5.17 -3.72
CA THR A 75 -12.22 5.92 -3.54
C THR A 75 -13.20 5.63 -4.67
N PHE A 76 -14.44 5.33 -4.32
CA PHE A 76 -15.57 5.11 -5.21
C PHE A 76 -16.61 6.22 -4.99
N PRO A 77 -16.60 7.30 -5.80
CA PRO A 77 -17.47 8.47 -5.58
C PRO A 77 -18.96 8.21 -5.86
N SER A 78 -19.31 7.14 -6.56
CA SER A 78 -20.71 6.86 -6.97
C SER A 78 -21.27 5.57 -6.36
N LEU A 79 -20.60 5.02 -5.34
CA LEU A 79 -21.02 3.80 -4.65
C LEU A 79 -20.96 4.00 -3.13
N PRO A 80 -22.08 3.78 -2.41
CA PRO A 80 -22.09 3.85 -0.96
C PRO A 80 -21.38 2.62 -0.34
N CYS A 81 -20.86 2.79 0.89
CA CYS A 81 -20.09 1.71 1.54
C CYS A 81 -20.94 0.47 1.89
N ASP A 82 -22.24 0.64 2.13
CA ASP A 82 -23.14 -0.45 2.56
C ASP A 82 -23.29 -1.55 1.49
N VAL A 83 -23.01 -1.24 0.22
CA VAL A 83 -23.13 -2.19 -0.90
C VAL A 83 -21.79 -2.67 -1.43
N LEU A 84 -20.68 -2.13 -0.92
CA LEU A 84 -19.35 -2.40 -1.43
C LEU A 84 -18.74 -3.61 -0.71
N SER A 85 -18.42 -4.64 -1.48
CA SER A 85 -17.71 -5.84 -1.03
C SER A 85 -16.31 -5.88 -1.58
N VAL A 86 -15.36 -6.37 -0.78
CA VAL A 86 -13.98 -6.64 -1.19
C VAL A 86 -13.74 -8.12 -1.00
N ASP A 87 -13.40 -8.80 -2.08
CA ASP A 87 -13.29 -10.25 -2.13
C ASP A 87 -11.96 -10.64 -2.76
N ALA A 88 -11.28 -11.63 -2.16
CA ALA A 88 -10.01 -12.16 -2.66
C ALA A 88 -10.11 -13.67 -2.95
N ILE A 89 -9.59 -14.08 -4.10
CA ILE A 89 -9.58 -15.47 -4.57
C ILE A 89 -8.18 -15.83 -5.02
N ASP A 90 -7.61 -16.86 -4.40
CA ASP A 90 -6.33 -17.44 -4.80
C ASP A 90 -6.50 -18.62 -5.79
N MET A 91 -5.41 -19.06 -6.43
CA MET A 91 -5.45 -20.24 -7.32
C MET A 91 -5.84 -21.54 -6.61
N SER A 92 -5.75 -21.61 -5.27
CA SER A 92 -6.18 -22.78 -4.50
C SER A 92 -7.70 -22.85 -4.33
N GLY A 93 -8.42 -21.80 -4.74
CA GLY A 93 -9.86 -21.66 -4.56
C GLY A 93 -10.23 -21.26 -3.13
N LYS A 94 -9.26 -20.86 -2.30
CA LYS A 94 -9.56 -20.27 -1.00
C LYS A 94 -10.17 -18.91 -1.25
N HIS A 95 -11.44 -18.79 -0.87
CA HIS A 95 -12.18 -17.55 -0.94
C HIS A 95 -12.12 -16.90 0.44
N GLU A 96 -11.49 -15.74 0.54
CA GLU A 96 -11.58 -14.89 1.72
C GLU A 96 -12.64 -13.82 1.40
N VAL A 97 -13.88 -14.09 1.85
CA VAL A 97 -15.04 -13.17 1.74
C VAL A 97 -14.96 -12.16 2.89
N ASP A 98 -15.21 -10.88 2.61
CA ASP A 98 -15.36 -9.80 3.60
C ASP A 98 -14.23 -9.81 4.66
N LEU A 99 -13.03 -9.46 4.19
CA LEU A 99 -11.80 -9.39 4.99
C LEU A 99 -11.88 -8.29 6.05
N ASP A 100 -12.62 -8.61 7.10
CA ASP A 100 -13.03 -7.72 8.19
C ASP A 100 -11.88 -7.32 9.12
N THR A 101 -10.74 -8.01 9.08
CA THR A 101 -9.69 -7.82 10.09
C THR A 101 -8.81 -6.59 9.85
N ASN A 102 -8.70 -6.07 8.62
CA ASN A 102 -7.75 -4.98 8.27
C ASN A 102 -8.21 -4.03 7.13
N ILE A 103 -9.45 -4.15 6.65
CA ILE A 103 -10.01 -3.27 5.61
C ILE A 103 -11.11 -2.39 6.21
N TRP A 104 -10.98 -1.08 6.02
CA TRP A 104 -11.92 -0.09 6.52
C TRP A 104 -12.64 0.60 5.36
N LYS A 105 -13.95 0.78 5.51
CA LYS A 105 -14.84 1.45 4.56
C LYS A 105 -15.31 2.77 5.18
N LEU A 106 -14.91 3.91 4.61
CA LEU A 106 -15.29 5.25 5.07
C LEU A 106 -16.34 5.86 4.14
N ARG A 107 -17.47 6.30 4.72
CA ARG A 107 -18.52 7.01 3.97
C ARG A 107 -18.05 8.41 3.59
N LEU A 108 -18.29 8.80 2.33
CA LEU A 108 -17.94 10.10 1.77
C LEU A 108 -19.19 10.86 1.33
N ASN A 109 -19.23 12.17 1.59
CA ASN A 109 -20.20 13.07 0.99
C ASN A 109 -19.91 13.31 -0.51
N SER A 110 -20.84 13.96 -1.20
CA SER A 110 -20.68 14.40 -2.60
C SER A 110 -19.43 15.27 -2.84
N ASP A 111 -18.94 15.96 -1.81
CA ASP A 111 -17.73 16.80 -1.88
C ASP A 111 -16.43 16.01 -1.63
N GLY A 112 -16.52 14.70 -1.38
CA GLY A 112 -15.37 13.83 -1.09
C GLY A 112 -14.86 13.91 0.36
N HIS A 113 -15.61 14.55 1.26
CA HIS A 113 -15.29 14.65 2.69
C HIS A 113 -15.84 13.44 3.46
N ILE A 114 -15.10 12.97 4.47
CA ILE A 114 -15.46 11.80 5.28
C ILE A 114 -16.55 12.20 6.29
N THR A 115 -17.70 11.53 6.24
CA THR A 115 -18.89 11.93 7.02
C THR A 115 -19.19 10.99 8.18
N GLY A 116 -18.64 9.78 8.18
CA GLY A 116 -18.88 8.81 9.24
C GLY A 116 -17.73 7.83 9.44
N THR A 117 -17.24 7.77 10.67
CA THR A 117 -16.34 6.71 11.21
C THR A 117 -17.13 5.50 11.74
N GLU A 118 -18.43 5.43 11.45
CA GLU A 118 -19.40 4.50 12.04
C GLU A 118 -19.17 3.02 11.66
N TYR A 119 -18.40 2.75 10.60
CA TYR A 119 -18.01 1.39 10.21
C TYR A 119 -16.81 0.82 10.98
N LEU A 120 -16.13 1.62 11.81
CA LEU A 120 -14.98 1.16 12.59
C LEU A 120 -15.41 0.42 13.87
N SER A 121 -16.64 0.64 14.34
CA SER A 121 -17.21 0.06 15.56
C SER A 121 -17.78 -1.36 15.39
N ASP A 122 -18.41 -1.67 14.25
CA ASP A 122 -19.08 -2.98 14.04
C ASP A 122 -18.10 -4.17 13.93
N LEU A 123 -16.84 -3.91 13.56
CA LEU A 123 -15.80 -4.94 13.46
C LEU A 123 -15.16 -5.26 14.83
N VAL A 124 -15.10 -4.27 15.73
CA VAL A 124 -14.58 -4.45 17.10
C VAL A 124 -15.57 -5.23 17.97
N GLU A 125 -16.87 -5.10 17.72
CA GLU A 125 -17.89 -5.77 18.53
C GLU A 125 -18.11 -7.25 18.15
N LYS A 126 -17.73 -7.64 16.92
CA LYS A 126 -17.79 -9.04 16.45
C LYS A 126 -16.68 -9.93 16.98
N GLU A 127 -15.52 -9.40 17.39
CA GLU A 127 -14.43 -10.20 17.97
C GLU A 127 -14.75 -10.77 19.36
N HIS A 128 -15.77 -10.28 20.06
CA HIS A 128 -16.06 -10.66 21.45
C HIS A 128 -17.18 -11.68 21.66
N LYS A 129 -17.74 -12.31 20.61
CA LYS A 129 -18.70 -13.42 20.75
C LYS A 129 -18.16 -14.73 20.19
N HIS A 130 -17.08 -15.22 20.78
CA HIS A 130 -16.78 -16.65 20.81
C HIS A 130 -17.40 -17.23 22.08
N ASP A 131 -18.69 -17.58 22.03
CA ASP A 131 -19.31 -18.43 23.05
C ASP A 131 -19.22 -19.89 22.59
N ASP A 132 -18.37 -20.63 23.27
CA ASP A 132 -18.38 -22.08 23.36
C ASP A 132 -19.73 -22.50 23.97
N HIS A 133 -20.60 -23.12 23.18
CA HIS A 133 -21.51 -24.16 23.68
C HIS A 133 -21.93 -25.08 22.53
N LYS A 134 -21.27 -26.24 22.46
CA LYS A 134 -21.84 -27.43 21.84
C LYS A 134 -22.84 -28.03 22.82
N ASP A 135 -24.12 -28.00 22.48
CA ASP A 135 -25.06 -29.02 22.95
C ASP A 135 -26.03 -29.37 21.82
N HIS A 136 -25.99 -30.64 21.44
CA HIS A 136 -26.92 -31.27 20.53
C HIS A 136 -28.25 -31.49 21.25
N HIS A 137 -29.34 -30.95 20.72
CA HIS A 137 -30.66 -31.55 20.88
C HIS A 137 -31.52 -31.29 19.64
N ASP A 138 -31.80 -32.38 18.92
CA ASP A 138 -32.96 -32.52 18.04
C ASP A 138 -34.23 -32.36 18.89
N ASP A 139 -35.13 -31.47 18.49
CA ASP A 139 -36.48 -31.84 18.01
C ASP A 139 -37.33 -30.59 17.71
N SER A 140 -38.03 -30.67 16.57
CA SER A 140 -39.27 -30.00 16.20
C SER A 140 -39.71 -28.74 16.97
N ASP A 141 -39.60 -27.57 16.33
CA ASP A 141 -40.74 -26.65 16.33
C ASP A 141 -40.80 -25.79 15.06
N ASN A 142 -42.00 -25.77 14.50
CA ASN A 142 -42.37 -25.15 13.25
C ASN A 142 -42.93 -23.74 13.54
N LYS A 143 -42.58 -22.77 12.68
CA LYS A 143 -43.12 -21.39 12.55
C LYS A 143 -42.43 -20.31 13.41
N THR A 144 -41.50 -19.57 12.79
CA THR A 144 -41.62 -18.14 12.41
C THR A 144 -40.22 -17.57 12.15
N HIS A 145 -39.75 -17.59 10.90
CA HIS A 145 -38.58 -16.77 10.52
C HIS A 145 -38.59 -16.39 9.03
N MET A 146 -39.75 -15.94 8.52
CA MET A 146 -39.92 -15.56 7.12
C MET A 146 -40.48 -14.14 6.93
N GLN A 147 -40.46 -13.30 7.98
CA GLN A 147 -40.91 -11.90 7.92
C GLN A 147 -39.83 -10.87 8.29
N GLY A 148 -38.76 -11.28 9.00
CA GLY A 148 -37.66 -10.37 9.37
C GLY A 148 -36.72 -10.03 8.19
N PHE A 149 -36.44 -11.01 7.33
CA PHE A 149 -35.52 -10.83 6.19
C PHE A 149 -36.00 -9.78 5.18
N ASP A 150 -37.32 -9.64 4.97
CA ASP A 150 -37.86 -8.67 4.03
C ASP A 150 -37.77 -7.24 4.57
N GLN A 151 -38.00 -7.05 5.88
CA GLN A 151 -37.98 -5.72 6.51
C GLN A 151 -36.57 -5.09 6.47
N ASP A 152 -35.53 -5.87 6.76
CA ASP A 152 -34.15 -5.40 6.76
C ASP A 152 -33.64 -5.12 5.35
N ALA A 153 -34.02 -5.96 4.38
CA ALA A 153 -33.73 -5.73 2.98
C ALA A 153 -34.40 -4.45 2.46
N GLU A 154 -35.65 -4.18 2.85
CA GLU A 154 -36.34 -2.94 2.49
C GLU A 154 -35.70 -1.69 3.11
N ASN A 155 -35.30 -1.78 4.38
CA ASN A 155 -34.57 -0.70 5.06
C ASN A 155 -33.23 -0.40 4.38
N LEU A 156 -32.47 -1.44 4.03
CA LEU A 156 -31.21 -1.32 3.30
C LEU A 156 -31.43 -0.67 1.92
N ILE A 157 -32.43 -1.12 1.16
CA ILE A 157 -32.75 -0.54 -0.15
C ILE A 157 -33.07 0.95 -0.02
N LYS A 158 -33.88 1.34 0.99
CA LYS A 158 -34.25 2.74 1.22
C LYS A 158 -33.03 3.58 1.58
N LYS A 159 -32.18 3.08 2.48
CA LYS A 159 -30.94 3.75 2.91
C LYS A 159 -29.97 3.95 1.75
N VAL A 160 -29.73 2.89 0.96
CA VAL A 160 -28.82 2.95 -0.20
C VAL A 160 -29.35 3.88 -1.28
N LYS A 161 -30.66 3.87 -1.57
CA LYS A 161 -31.26 4.82 -2.52
C LYS A 161 -31.11 6.27 -2.08
N GLN A 162 -31.28 6.53 -0.77
CA GLN A 162 -31.08 7.85 -0.21
C GLN A 162 -29.60 8.27 -0.29
N ALA A 163 -28.67 7.37 0.02
CA ALA A 163 -27.22 7.61 -0.11
C ALA A 163 -26.83 7.94 -1.56
N LEU A 164 -27.33 7.16 -2.53
CA LEU A 164 -27.11 7.41 -3.97
C LEU A 164 -27.69 8.75 -4.42
N ALA A 165 -28.87 9.14 -3.93
CA ALA A 165 -29.49 10.42 -4.26
C ALA A 165 -28.72 11.63 -3.71
N HIS A 166 -28.04 11.47 -2.57
CA HIS A 166 -27.17 12.51 -1.99
C HIS A 166 -25.75 12.52 -2.56
N GLY A 167 -25.44 11.63 -3.52
CA GLY A 167 -24.09 11.51 -4.07
C GLY A 167 -23.07 10.96 -3.07
N GLU A 168 -23.49 10.04 -2.20
CA GLU A 168 -22.60 9.39 -1.24
C GLU A 168 -21.63 8.44 -1.95
N GLY A 169 -20.36 8.50 -1.55
CA GLY A 169 -19.29 7.62 -2.00
C GLY A 169 -18.69 6.80 -0.88
N CYS A 170 -17.74 5.94 -1.22
CA CYS A 170 -17.02 5.11 -0.27
C CYS A 170 -15.51 5.15 -0.51
N ARG A 171 -14.73 5.32 0.55
CA ARG A 171 -13.27 5.11 0.52
C ARG A 171 -12.94 3.80 1.21
N VAL A 172 -12.32 2.90 0.48
CA VAL A 172 -11.76 1.65 0.99
C VAL A 172 -10.29 1.89 1.27
N TYR A 173 -9.87 1.70 2.51
CA TYR A 173 -8.46 1.76 2.88
C TYR A 173 -8.11 0.61 3.81
N GLY A 174 -6.92 0.03 3.69
CA GLY A 174 -6.53 -1.07 4.56
C GLY A 174 -5.40 -1.93 4.01
N VAL A 175 -5.17 -3.03 4.70
CA VAL A 175 -4.18 -4.05 4.31
C VAL A 175 -4.89 -5.38 4.13
N LEU A 176 -4.58 -6.05 3.03
CA LEU A 176 -5.11 -7.35 2.68
C LEU A 176 -3.97 -8.36 2.64
N ASP A 177 -3.94 -9.27 3.62
CA ASP A 177 -2.94 -10.32 3.72
C ASP A 177 -3.35 -11.54 2.90
N VAL A 178 -2.80 -11.69 1.69
CA VAL A 178 -3.08 -12.84 0.82
C VAL A 178 -1.89 -13.79 0.75
N GLN A 179 -2.12 -15.03 0.34
CA GLN A 179 -1.02 -15.91 0.00
C GLN A 179 -0.25 -15.36 -1.20
N ARG A 180 1.08 -15.48 -1.18
CA ARG A 180 1.94 -15.10 -2.30
C ARG A 180 1.88 -16.11 -3.46
N VAL A 181 0.71 -16.17 -4.09
CA VAL A 181 0.39 -17.01 -5.25
C VAL A 181 -0.35 -16.16 -6.28
N ALA A 182 -0.51 -16.69 -7.49
CA ALA A 182 -1.40 -16.05 -8.45
C ALA A 182 -2.83 -16.04 -7.89
N GLY A 183 -3.52 -14.92 -8.08
CA GLY A 183 -4.85 -14.70 -7.54
C GLY A 183 -5.45 -13.43 -8.12
N ASN A 184 -6.67 -13.15 -7.69
CA ASN A 184 -7.35 -11.90 -7.98
C ASN A 184 -8.05 -11.41 -6.72
N PHE A 185 -8.12 -10.09 -6.57
CA PHE A 185 -9.08 -9.47 -5.68
C PHE A 185 -10.02 -8.62 -6.53
N HIS A 186 -11.26 -8.52 -6.12
CA HIS A 186 -12.26 -7.72 -6.79
C HIS A 186 -13.04 -6.89 -5.77
N ILE A 187 -13.30 -5.64 -6.15
CA ILE A 187 -14.16 -4.74 -5.39
C ILE A 187 -15.44 -4.64 -6.20
N SER A 188 -16.55 -5.06 -5.62
CA SER A 188 -17.82 -5.21 -6.34
C SER A 188 -19.02 -4.90 -5.46
N VAL A 189 -20.21 -4.94 -6.06
CA VAL A 189 -21.49 -4.86 -5.33
C VAL A 189 -22.11 -6.25 -5.11
N HIS A 190 -21.32 -7.32 -5.23
CA HIS A 190 -21.81 -8.70 -5.19
C HIS A 190 -22.28 -9.16 -3.80
N GLY A 191 -21.96 -8.40 -2.74
CA GLY A 191 -22.52 -8.64 -1.40
C GLY A 191 -24.05 -8.50 -1.33
N LEU A 192 -24.69 -7.94 -2.36
CA LEU A 192 -26.14 -7.81 -2.44
C LEU A 192 -26.79 -9.00 -3.16
N ASN A 193 -27.91 -9.47 -2.62
CA ASN A 193 -28.81 -10.39 -3.33
C ASN A 193 -29.27 -9.75 -4.66
N ILE A 194 -29.34 -10.55 -5.73
CA ILE A 194 -29.73 -10.09 -7.08
C ILE A 194 -31.03 -9.29 -7.09
N PHE A 195 -32.00 -9.67 -6.26
CA PHE A 195 -33.28 -8.97 -6.11
C PHE A 195 -33.11 -7.56 -5.51
N VAL A 196 -32.20 -7.42 -4.55
CA VAL A 196 -31.88 -6.15 -3.88
C VAL A 196 -31.11 -5.24 -4.84
N ALA A 197 -30.10 -5.78 -5.53
CA ALA A 197 -29.35 -5.05 -6.54
C ALA A 197 -30.25 -4.53 -7.67
N GLN A 198 -31.23 -5.33 -8.12
CA GLN A 198 -32.20 -4.90 -9.13
C GLN A 198 -33.12 -3.78 -8.61
N LYS A 199 -33.57 -3.83 -7.36
CA LYS A 199 -34.39 -2.76 -6.77
C LYS A 199 -33.60 -1.45 -6.57
N ILE A 200 -32.30 -1.52 -6.30
CA ILE A 200 -31.44 -0.35 -6.05
C ILE A 200 -30.98 0.29 -7.36
N PHE A 201 -30.41 -0.50 -8.27
CA PHE A 201 -29.76 0.00 -9.48
C PHE A 201 -30.63 -0.14 -10.74
N GLY A 202 -31.83 -0.74 -10.65
CA GLY A 202 -32.66 -1.00 -11.83
C GLY A 202 -32.13 -2.11 -12.74
N GLY A 203 -31.13 -2.87 -12.28
CA GLY A 203 -30.40 -3.91 -13.02
C GLY A 203 -28.89 -3.80 -12.85
N THR A 204 -28.13 -4.76 -13.37
CA THR A 204 -26.65 -4.73 -13.32
C THR A 204 -26.03 -3.70 -14.26
N THR A 205 -26.80 -3.13 -15.18
CA THR A 205 -26.36 -2.27 -16.28
C THR A 205 -26.24 -0.79 -15.93
N HIS A 206 -26.58 -0.39 -14.70
CA HIS A 206 -26.56 1.01 -14.26
C HIS A 206 -25.62 1.27 -13.07
N VAL A 207 -24.75 0.31 -12.74
CA VAL A 207 -23.80 0.48 -11.64
C VAL A 207 -22.59 1.29 -12.12
N ASN A 208 -22.39 2.46 -11.51
CA ASN A 208 -21.24 3.32 -11.79
C ASN A 208 -20.05 2.95 -10.90
N VAL A 209 -19.11 2.20 -11.45
CA VAL A 209 -17.88 1.76 -10.76
C VAL A 209 -16.70 2.72 -10.97
N SER A 210 -17.01 4.02 -11.15
CA SER A 210 -15.98 5.05 -11.19
C SER A 210 -15.15 4.99 -9.91
N HIS A 211 -13.82 5.07 -10.04
CA HIS A 211 -12.93 4.96 -8.90
C HIS A 211 -11.63 5.72 -9.10
N ILE A 212 -11.00 6.04 -7.97
CA ILE A 212 -9.70 6.70 -7.87
C ILE A 212 -8.81 5.79 -7.03
N ILE A 213 -7.66 5.41 -7.57
CA ILE A 213 -6.63 4.64 -6.87
C ILE A 213 -5.64 5.63 -6.28
N HIS A 214 -5.63 5.78 -4.96
CA HIS A 214 -4.68 6.67 -4.29
C HIS A 214 -3.34 5.98 -4.05
N ASP A 215 -3.39 4.75 -3.52
CA ASP A 215 -2.22 3.92 -3.21
C ASP A 215 -2.61 2.45 -3.39
N LEU A 216 -1.87 1.73 -4.23
CA LEU A 216 -1.98 0.28 -4.37
C LEU A 216 -0.58 -0.32 -4.45
N SER A 217 -0.14 -0.93 -3.34
CA SER A 217 1.21 -1.47 -3.21
C SER A 217 1.21 -2.91 -2.69
N PHE A 218 2.21 -3.68 -3.11
CA PHE A 218 2.36 -5.09 -2.77
C PHE A 218 3.61 -5.30 -1.94
N GLY A 219 3.47 -5.90 -0.76
CA GLY A 219 4.57 -6.13 0.16
C GLY A 219 4.94 -4.91 1.01
N PRO A 220 6.11 -4.94 1.67
CA PRO A 220 6.58 -3.84 2.50
C PRO A 220 6.99 -2.63 1.67
N LYS A 221 6.63 -1.42 2.13
CA LYS A 221 7.05 -0.17 1.50
C LYS A 221 8.54 0.06 1.69
N TYR A 222 9.23 0.44 0.62
CA TYR A 222 10.65 0.77 0.62
C TYR A 222 10.90 2.09 -0.13
N PRO A 223 11.96 2.85 0.23
CA PRO A 223 12.25 4.12 -0.42
C PRO A 223 12.60 3.91 -1.91
N GLY A 224 12.01 4.72 -2.78
CA GLY A 224 12.22 4.64 -4.23
C GLY A 224 11.27 3.68 -4.97
N GLY A 225 10.35 3.02 -4.28
CA GLY A 225 9.25 2.28 -4.92
C GLY A 225 8.31 3.21 -5.69
N HIS A 226 7.95 2.83 -6.92
CA HIS A 226 6.99 3.56 -7.73
C HIS A 226 5.90 2.61 -8.22
N ASN A 227 4.67 2.75 -7.73
CA ASN A 227 3.56 1.90 -8.18
C ASN A 227 2.86 2.58 -9.37
N PRO A 228 2.68 1.88 -10.50
CA PRO A 228 2.10 2.48 -11.71
C PRO A 228 0.64 2.93 -11.60
N LEU A 229 -0.09 2.45 -10.59
CA LEU A 229 -1.52 2.71 -10.42
C LEU A 229 -1.82 3.81 -9.41
N ASP A 230 -0.82 4.32 -8.69
CA ASP A 230 -1.00 5.38 -7.71
C ASP A 230 -1.43 6.69 -8.40
N GLY A 231 -2.48 7.32 -7.88
CA GLY A 231 -3.06 8.54 -8.42
C GLY A 231 -3.88 8.35 -9.71
N THR A 232 -4.17 7.11 -10.12
CA THR A 232 -4.97 6.87 -11.34
C THR A 232 -6.47 6.97 -11.08
N GLU A 233 -7.20 7.61 -12.00
CA GLU A 233 -8.66 7.70 -11.95
C GLU A 233 -9.31 7.07 -13.18
N ARG A 234 -10.46 6.44 -12.96
CA ARG A 234 -11.32 5.89 -14.00
C ARG A 234 -12.76 6.31 -13.74
N ILE A 235 -13.28 7.16 -14.61
CA ILE A 235 -14.65 7.70 -14.52
C ILE A 235 -15.48 7.17 -15.69
N LEU A 236 -16.59 6.48 -15.42
CA LEU A 236 -17.55 6.07 -16.45
C LEU A 236 -18.52 7.22 -16.76
N ARG A 237 -18.77 7.44 -18.05
CA ARG A 237 -19.76 8.41 -18.54
C ARG A 237 -20.93 7.66 -19.17
N GLY A 238 -21.92 7.27 -18.36
CA GLY A 238 -23.22 6.76 -18.82
C GLY A 238 -23.33 5.27 -19.16
N ALA A 239 -22.29 4.47 -18.93
CA ALA A 239 -22.33 3.01 -19.07
C ALA A 239 -21.96 2.35 -17.73
N SER A 240 -22.44 1.12 -17.51
CA SER A 240 -21.86 0.22 -16.51
C SER A 240 -20.73 -0.60 -17.16
N GLY A 241 -19.76 -1.02 -16.37
CA GLY A 241 -18.59 -1.75 -16.85
C GLY A 241 -17.77 -2.34 -15.73
N THR A 242 -16.69 -3.02 -16.10
CA THR A 242 -15.72 -3.60 -15.17
C THR A 242 -14.34 -3.13 -15.58
N PHE A 243 -13.57 -2.62 -14.62
CA PHE A 243 -12.15 -2.35 -14.82
C PHE A 243 -11.33 -3.54 -14.33
N LYS A 244 -10.41 -4.01 -15.17
CA LYS A 244 -9.49 -5.10 -14.84
C LYS A 244 -8.07 -4.60 -14.96
N TYR A 245 -7.30 -4.75 -13.89
CA TYR A 245 -5.89 -4.41 -13.83
C TYR A 245 -5.08 -5.70 -13.70
N TYR A 246 -4.14 -5.92 -14.61
CA TYR A 246 -3.24 -7.06 -14.59
C TYR A 246 -1.88 -6.59 -14.10
N ILE A 247 -1.54 -6.95 -12.87
CA ILE A 247 -0.31 -6.51 -12.21
C ILE A 247 0.61 -7.72 -12.07
N LYS A 248 1.87 -7.56 -12.46
CA LYS A 248 2.92 -8.55 -12.24
C LYS A 248 3.84 -8.02 -11.16
N VAL A 249 3.80 -8.69 -10.01
CA VAL A 249 4.60 -8.39 -8.80
C VAL A 249 5.80 -9.30 -8.75
#